data_AF-A0A370B827-F1
#
_entry.id   AF-A0A370B827-F1
#
_cell.length_a   1.000
_cell.length_b   1.000
_cell.length_c   1.000
_cell.angle_alpha   90.00
_cell.angle_beta   90.00
_cell.angle_gamma   90.00
#
_symmetry.space_group_name_H-M   'P 1'
#
loop_
_entity.id
_entity.type
_entity.pdbx_description
1 polymer ?
#
loop_
_entity_poly.entity_id
_entity_poly.type
_entity_poly.pdbx_seq_one_letter_code
_entity_poly.pdbx_strand_id
1 'polypeptide(L)'
;MPVPTHRSGAVGATATADAALWLGTLAQQFPELLTELLPGRTSPSGDRQHRTPARLAAESARVRAERQDALLTRQRHGLTAPGYSAAPLRLPISDAIRDITDGVIELEEAVYDKLGLGRPRRAPVPERLGRLVRLLHRVAAHPVLAAHVRDETRRMARRCSHALGDTEPMVRVSGRCGWCDSVSLRAFPSRGAVLCVNPGCRCDAPECDCRTDPAYRHLWERAAWARLAEHGGGDLREITEAVADRPDGAAR
;
A
#
# COMPACT_ATOMS: atom_id res chain seq x y z
N MET A 1 20.22 42.37 11.05
CA MET A 1 19.16 41.70 10.28
C MET A 1 18.95 40.32 10.87
N PRO A 2 17.75 39.98 11.39
CA PRO A 2 17.48 38.65 11.92
C PRO A 2 17.13 37.70 10.78
N VAL A 3 17.73 36.52 10.78
CA VAL A 3 17.42 35.41 9.87
C VAL A 3 16.11 34.74 10.33
N PRO A 4 15.12 34.49 9.45
CA PRO A 4 13.87 33.86 9.86
C PRO A 4 14.07 32.36 10.06
N THR A 5 13.99 31.90 11.31
CA THR A 5 14.07 30.48 11.73
C THR A 5 12.73 29.71 11.64
N HIS A 6 11.69 30.30 11.07
CA HIS A 6 10.33 29.73 11.07
C HIS A 6 10.09 28.55 10.11
N ARG A 7 11.02 28.26 9.19
CA ARG A 7 10.78 27.25 8.14
C ARG A 7 10.85 25.80 8.65
N SER A 8 11.72 25.50 9.63
CA SER A 8 11.86 24.14 10.17
C SER A 8 10.70 23.71 11.07
N GLY A 9 10.07 24.67 11.79
CA GLY A 9 8.90 24.39 12.63
C GLY A 9 7.65 24.04 11.81
N ALA A 10 7.43 24.72 10.70
CA ALA A 10 6.30 24.43 9.80
C ALA A 10 6.44 23.05 9.12
N VAL A 11 7.66 22.69 8.68
CA VAL A 11 7.93 21.37 8.09
C VAL A 11 7.72 20.26 9.11
N GLY A 12 8.20 20.44 10.35
CA GLY A 12 7.96 19.50 11.45
C GLY A 12 6.46 19.31 11.75
N ALA A 13 5.71 20.41 11.83
CA ALA A 13 4.27 20.38 12.09
C ALA A 13 3.47 19.65 10.99
N THR A 14 3.79 19.91 9.70
CA THR A 14 3.15 19.19 8.58
C THR A 14 3.47 17.70 8.58
N ALA A 15 4.73 17.32 8.84
CA ALA A 15 5.12 15.92 8.92
C ALA A 15 4.41 15.17 10.07
N THR A 16 4.22 15.82 11.23
CA THR A 16 3.46 15.20 12.33
C THR A 16 1.96 15.09 12.06
N ALA A 17 1.37 16.06 11.35
CA ALA A 17 -0.03 15.99 10.94
C ALA A 17 -0.23 14.84 9.94
N ASP A 18 0.65 14.71 8.95
CA ASP A 18 0.63 13.60 7.99
C ASP A 18 0.85 12.26 8.71
N ALA A 19 1.81 12.18 9.64
CA ALA A 19 2.06 10.98 10.45
C ALA A 19 0.81 10.58 11.27
N ALA A 20 0.09 11.55 11.85
CA ALA A 20 -1.15 11.28 12.59
C ALA A 20 -2.20 10.64 11.68
N LEU A 21 -2.36 11.17 10.46
CA LEU A 21 -3.30 10.64 9.48
C LEU A 21 -2.93 9.19 9.10
N TRP A 22 -1.66 8.94 8.75
CA TRP A 22 -1.20 7.60 8.38
C TRP A 22 -1.27 6.59 9.52
N LEU A 23 -0.98 7.00 10.75
CA LEU A 23 -1.19 6.17 11.94
C LEU A 23 -2.67 5.83 12.14
N GLY A 24 -3.57 6.78 11.90
CA GLY A 24 -5.01 6.56 11.94
C GLY A 24 -5.48 5.55 10.89
N THR A 25 -5.06 5.73 9.64
CA THR A 25 -5.35 4.78 8.54
C THR A 25 -4.81 3.39 8.86
N LEU A 26 -3.55 3.27 9.29
CA LEU A 26 -2.94 1.99 9.64
C LEU A 26 -3.68 1.30 10.80
N ALA A 27 -4.11 2.06 11.81
CA ALA A 27 -4.88 1.54 12.95
C ALA A 27 -6.27 1.03 12.54
N GLN A 28 -6.88 1.62 11.51
CA GLN A 28 -8.15 1.17 10.94
C GLN A 28 -7.99 -0.09 10.08
N GLN A 29 -6.97 -0.12 9.22
CA GLN A 29 -6.77 -1.20 8.25
C GLN A 29 -6.18 -2.48 8.85
N PHE A 30 -5.34 -2.38 9.88
CA PHE A 30 -4.66 -3.56 10.43
C PHE A 30 -5.63 -4.63 10.99
N PRO A 31 -6.70 -4.28 11.75
CA PRO A 31 -7.74 -5.23 12.13
C PRO A 31 -8.44 -5.91 10.93
N GLU A 32 -8.57 -5.24 9.80
CA GLU A 32 -9.17 -5.81 8.59
C GLU A 32 -8.29 -6.92 8.01
N LEU A 33 -6.96 -6.72 7.97
CA LEU A 33 -6.01 -7.77 7.57
C LEU A 33 -6.14 -9.03 8.44
N LEU A 34 -6.28 -8.85 9.76
CA LEU A 34 -6.47 -9.97 10.69
C LEU A 34 -7.78 -10.71 10.41
N THR A 35 -8.82 -9.98 10.01
CA THR A 35 -10.13 -10.55 9.65
C THR A 35 -10.05 -11.37 8.37
N GLU A 36 -9.23 -10.98 7.39
CA GLU A 36 -9.04 -11.71 6.13
C GLU A 36 -8.32 -13.07 6.32
N LEU A 37 -7.61 -13.27 7.43
CA LEU A 37 -7.05 -14.58 7.80
C LEU A 37 -8.04 -15.52 8.49
N LEU A 38 -9.25 -15.05 8.86
CA LEU A 38 -10.24 -15.90 9.50
C LEU A 38 -10.81 -16.94 8.51
N PRO A 39 -10.89 -18.22 8.90
CA PRO A 39 -11.47 -19.26 8.06
C PRO A 39 -12.91 -18.91 7.66
N GLY A 40 -13.22 -18.98 6.37
CA GLY A 40 -14.59 -18.85 5.85
C GLY A 40 -14.90 -17.61 5.02
N ARG A 41 -13.94 -16.71 4.76
CA ARG A 41 -14.14 -15.56 3.86
C ARG A 41 -13.48 -15.74 2.49
N THR A 42 -14.32 -15.97 1.48
CA THR A 42 -13.99 -15.68 0.08
C THR A 42 -14.27 -14.20 -0.18
N SER A 43 -13.22 -13.38 -0.28
CA SER A 43 -13.37 -11.97 -0.67
C SER A 43 -13.64 -11.89 -2.18
N PRO A 44 -14.51 -10.97 -2.63
CA PRO A 44 -14.97 -10.91 -4.02
C PRO A 44 -13.93 -10.38 -5.03
N SER A 45 -12.75 -9.96 -4.56
CA SER A 45 -11.86 -9.08 -5.34
C SER A 45 -10.81 -9.80 -6.22
N GLY A 46 -10.78 -11.13 -6.26
CA GLY A 46 -9.78 -11.89 -7.04
C GLY A 46 -10.26 -12.61 -8.30
N ASP A 47 -11.57 -12.90 -8.44
CA ASP A 47 -12.03 -13.88 -9.45
C ASP A 47 -13.30 -13.44 -10.20
N ARG A 48 -13.36 -12.17 -10.59
CA ARG A 48 -14.33 -11.67 -11.60
C ARG A 48 -13.79 -11.76 -13.02
N GLN A 49 -12.76 -12.56 -13.29
CA GLN A 49 -12.32 -12.83 -14.66
C GLN A 49 -13.01 -14.11 -15.18
N HIS A 50 -14.16 -13.90 -15.84
CA HIS A 50 -14.90 -14.86 -16.67
C HIS A 50 -15.40 -16.14 -15.98
N ARG A 51 -16.51 -16.02 -15.23
CA ARG A 51 -17.37 -17.16 -14.88
C ARG A 51 -18.25 -17.54 -16.07
N THR A 52 -17.80 -18.47 -16.90
CA THR A 52 -18.68 -19.08 -17.91
C THR A 52 -19.56 -20.15 -17.26
N PRO A 53 -20.77 -20.44 -17.79
CA PRO A 53 -21.61 -21.54 -17.32
C PRO A 53 -20.88 -22.89 -17.26
N ALA A 54 -19.96 -23.13 -18.22
CA ALA A 54 -19.13 -24.32 -18.26
C ALA A 54 -18.16 -24.43 -17.07
N ARG A 55 -17.56 -23.32 -16.64
CA ARG A 55 -16.64 -23.30 -15.49
C ARG A 55 -17.38 -23.55 -14.17
N LEU A 56 -18.58 -22.97 -14.01
CA LEU A 56 -19.44 -23.22 -12.85
C LEU A 56 -19.94 -24.68 -12.79
N ALA A 57 -20.23 -25.28 -13.95
CA ALA A 57 -20.61 -26.69 -14.04
C ALA A 57 -19.45 -27.62 -13.68
N ALA A 58 -18.22 -27.31 -14.15
CA ALA A 58 -17.01 -28.06 -13.82
C ALA A 58 -16.68 -27.96 -12.31
N GLU A 59 -16.82 -26.77 -11.72
CA GLU A 59 -16.65 -26.54 -10.29
C GLU A 59 -17.68 -27.32 -9.47
N SER A 60 -18.95 -27.29 -9.88
CA SER A 60 -20.04 -28.05 -9.24
C SER A 60 -19.85 -29.57 -9.36
N ALA A 61 -19.28 -30.06 -10.46
CA ALA A 61 -18.94 -31.47 -10.64
C ALA A 61 -17.79 -31.89 -9.71
N ARG A 62 -16.76 -31.05 -9.58
CA ARG A 62 -15.64 -31.25 -8.67
C ARG A 62 -16.08 -31.29 -7.21
N VAL A 63 -16.94 -30.37 -6.79
CA VAL A 63 -17.52 -30.35 -5.42
C VAL A 63 -18.31 -31.63 -5.12
N ARG A 64 -19.01 -32.19 -6.11
CA ARG A 64 -19.73 -33.47 -5.93
C ARG A 64 -18.78 -34.66 -5.76
N ALA A 65 -17.72 -34.73 -6.58
CA ALA A 65 -16.70 -35.76 -6.45
C ALA A 65 -15.99 -35.69 -5.08
N GLU A 66 -15.64 -34.49 -4.64
CA GLU A 66 -15.00 -34.27 -3.33
C GLU A 66 -15.88 -34.70 -2.15
N ARG A 67 -17.20 -34.46 -2.23
CA ARG A 67 -18.16 -34.96 -1.22
C ARG A 67 -18.22 -36.48 -1.19
N GLN A 68 -18.13 -37.13 -2.34
CA GLN A 68 -18.13 -38.60 -2.43
C GLN A 68 -16.84 -39.18 -1.81
N ASP A 69 -15.69 -38.61 -2.11
CA ASP A 69 -14.41 -39.05 -1.55
C ASP A 69 -14.33 -38.86 -0.03
N ALA A 70 -14.87 -37.74 0.48
CA ALA A 70 -14.96 -37.49 1.91
C ALA A 70 -15.86 -38.49 2.64
N LEU A 71 -16.98 -38.88 2.02
CA LEU A 71 -17.88 -39.91 2.55
C LEU A 71 -17.21 -41.28 2.56
N LEU A 72 -16.50 -41.65 1.48
CA LEU A 72 -15.76 -42.91 1.40
C LEU A 72 -14.63 -42.97 2.44
N THR A 73 -13.91 -41.87 2.65
CA THR A 73 -12.86 -41.77 3.67
C THR A 73 -13.42 -41.98 5.07
N ARG A 74 -14.56 -41.33 5.38
CA ARG A 74 -15.26 -41.54 6.65
C ARG A 74 -15.73 -42.98 6.83
N GLN A 75 -16.30 -43.58 5.79
CA GLN A 75 -16.81 -44.95 5.83
C GLN A 75 -15.69 -45.98 6.00
N ARG A 76 -14.54 -45.79 5.33
CA ARG A 76 -13.44 -46.76 5.32
C ARG A 76 -12.53 -46.65 6.54
N HIS A 77 -12.35 -45.44 7.08
CA HIS A 77 -11.31 -45.17 8.06
C HIS A 77 -11.84 -44.53 9.35
N GLY A 78 -13.14 -44.19 9.43
CA GLY A 78 -13.71 -43.49 10.58
C GLY A 78 -13.21 -42.05 10.75
N LEU A 79 -12.45 -41.54 9.77
CA LEU A 79 -11.83 -40.22 9.81
C LEU A 79 -12.72 -39.17 9.12
N THR A 80 -12.89 -38.01 9.75
CA THR A 80 -13.46 -36.85 9.06
C THR A 80 -12.40 -36.29 8.12
N ALA A 81 -12.63 -36.41 6.81
CA ALA A 81 -11.76 -35.79 5.83
C ALA A 81 -11.73 -34.27 6.06
N PRO A 82 -10.56 -33.62 6.20
CA PRO A 82 -10.48 -32.17 6.19
C PRO A 82 -11.06 -31.68 4.86
N GLY A 83 -12.11 -30.86 4.92
CA GLY A 83 -12.69 -30.27 3.71
C GLY A 83 -11.60 -29.52 2.95
N TYR A 84 -11.37 -29.87 1.69
CA TYR A 84 -10.27 -29.34 0.89
C TYR A 84 -10.46 -27.90 0.41
N SER A 85 -11.38 -27.14 1.02
CA SER A 85 -11.27 -25.68 1.03
C SER A 85 -10.54 -25.26 2.30
N ALA A 86 -9.27 -25.64 2.43
CA ALA A 86 -8.35 -24.64 2.94
C ALA A 86 -8.43 -23.51 1.91
N ALA A 87 -9.24 -22.49 2.19
CA ALA A 87 -9.20 -21.27 1.39
C ALA A 87 -7.70 -20.96 1.23
N PRO A 88 -7.19 -20.75 0.00
CA PRO A 88 -5.76 -20.63 -0.23
C PRO A 88 -5.19 -19.72 0.85
N LEU A 89 -4.23 -20.23 1.65
CA LEU A 89 -3.57 -19.42 2.67
C LEU A 89 -3.17 -18.14 1.95
N ARG A 90 -3.73 -17.01 2.39
CA ARG A 90 -3.49 -15.74 1.73
C ARG A 90 -2.11 -15.28 2.14
N LEU A 91 -1.08 -15.93 1.59
CA LEU A 91 0.33 -15.68 1.87
C LEU A 91 0.66 -14.19 1.76
N PRO A 92 0.16 -13.43 0.76
CA PRO A 92 0.38 -11.98 0.71
C PRO A 92 -0.16 -11.22 1.93
N ILE A 93 -1.28 -11.68 2.51
CA ILE A 93 -1.86 -11.08 3.72
C ILE A 93 -1.06 -11.47 4.96
N SER A 94 -0.66 -12.74 5.07
CA SER A 94 0.20 -13.21 6.16
C SER A 94 1.55 -12.50 6.18
N ASP A 95 2.15 -12.30 5.00
CA ASP A 95 3.41 -11.56 4.84
C ASP A 95 3.24 -10.10 5.19
N ALA A 96 2.15 -9.46 4.73
CA ALA A 96 1.84 -8.09 5.11
C ALA A 96 1.71 -7.94 6.63
N ILE A 97 1.00 -8.85 7.31
CA ILE A 97 0.81 -8.81 8.77
C ILE A 97 2.14 -8.91 9.50
N ARG A 98 3.01 -9.84 9.09
CA ARG A 98 4.35 -9.99 9.68
C ARG A 98 5.16 -8.70 9.50
N ASP A 99 5.27 -8.21 8.27
CA ASP A 99 6.05 -7.03 7.95
C ASP A 99 5.56 -5.76 8.68
N ILE A 100 4.23 -5.60 8.81
CA ILE A 100 3.64 -4.47 9.53
C ILE A 100 3.87 -4.61 11.04
N THR A 101 3.77 -5.83 11.57
CA THR A 101 4.04 -6.09 12.98
C THR A 101 5.47 -5.73 13.33
N ASP A 102 6.44 -6.21 12.54
CA ASP A 102 7.86 -5.91 12.74
C ASP A 102 8.13 -4.41 12.56
N GLY A 103 7.60 -3.80 11.50
CA GLY A 103 7.76 -2.36 11.24
C GLY A 103 7.19 -1.46 12.34
N VAL A 104 6.06 -1.82 12.96
CA VAL A 104 5.49 -1.05 14.10
C VAL A 104 6.35 -1.21 15.36
N ILE A 105 6.88 -2.42 15.60
CA ILE A 105 7.78 -2.67 16.74
C ILE A 105 9.05 -1.83 16.57
N GLU A 106 9.70 -1.91 15.41
CA GLU A 106 10.91 -1.16 15.10
C GLU A 106 10.69 0.35 15.18
N LEU A 107 9.57 0.85 14.63
CA LEU A 107 9.23 2.27 14.70
C LEU A 107 8.99 2.75 16.13
N GLU A 108 8.30 1.97 16.97
CA GLU A 108 8.11 2.31 18.39
C GLU A 108 9.45 2.33 19.12
N GLU A 109 10.34 1.35 18.87
CA GLU A 109 11.68 1.33 19.46
C GLU A 109 12.51 2.55 19.03
N ALA A 110 12.50 2.92 17.74
CA ALA A 110 13.20 4.10 17.23
C ALA A 110 12.68 5.42 17.85
N VAL A 111 11.35 5.55 18.01
CA VAL A 111 10.76 6.72 18.67
C VAL A 111 11.13 6.77 20.16
N TYR A 112 11.07 5.64 20.85
CA TYR A 112 11.41 5.57 22.28
C TYR A 112 12.89 5.90 22.53
N ASP A 113 13.79 5.35 21.72
CA ASP A 113 15.22 5.64 21.78
C ASP A 113 15.46 7.14 21.56
N LYS A 114 14.89 7.70 20.48
CA LYS A 114 15.09 9.11 20.14
C LYS A 114 14.52 10.08 21.19
N LEU A 115 13.45 9.70 21.89
CA LEU A 115 12.82 10.49 22.95
C LEU A 115 13.38 10.20 24.35
N GLY A 116 14.34 9.29 24.49
CA GLY A 116 14.96 8.93 25.77
C GLY A 116 14.01 8.22 26.74
N LEU A 117 13.08 7.40 26.23
CA LEU A 117 12.01 6.76 27.01
C LEU A 117 12.32 5.34 27.49
N GLY A 118 13.54 4.86 27.25
CA GLY A 118 13.93 3.48 27.52
C GLY A 118 13.25 2.51 26.54
N ARG A 119 13.01 1.27 26.96
CA ARG A 119 12.44 0.24 26.09
C ARG A 119 10.91 0.23 26.14
N PRO A 120 10.20 0.23 25.00
CA PRO A 120 8.75 0.10 24.99
C PRO A 120 8.30 -1.25 25.55
N ARG A 121 7.15 -1.26 26.24
CA ARG A 121 6.54 -2.51 26.73
C ARG A 121 5.95 -3.31 25.58
N ARG A 122 6.08 -4.64 25.62
CA ARG A 122 5.41 -5.54 24.66
C ARG A 122 3.89 -5.28 24.67
N ALA A 123 3.32 -5.18 23.48
CA ALA A 123 1.90 -4.92 23.25
C ALA A 123 1.52 -5.37 21.82
N PRO A 124 0.22 -5.65 21.56
CA PRO A 124 -0.26 -5.86 20.20
C PRO A 124 -0.18 -4.57 19.37
N VAL A 125 -0.13 -4.72 18.04
CA VAL A 125 0.05 -3.60 17.09
C VAL A 125 -0.93 -2.43 17.33
N PRO A 126 -2.25 -2.63 17.51
CA PRO A 126 -3.17 -1.52 17.75
C PRO A 126 -2.81 -0.66 18.97
N GLU A 127 -2.35 -1.29 20.06
CA GLU A 127 -1.93 -0.57 21.26
C GLU A 127 -0.64 0.23 21.04
N ARG A 128 0.32 -0.34 20.28
CA ARG A 128 1.57 0.35 19.92
C ARG A 128 1.30 1.55 19.03
N LEU A 129 0.43 1.41 18.03
CA LEU A 129 -0.03 2.52 17.18
C LEU A 129 -0.66 3.63 18.03
N GLY A 130 -1.51 3.28 19.00
CA GLY A 130 -2.09 4.24 19.93
C GLY A 130 -1.05 4.98 20.80
N ARG A 131 0.04 4.32 21.19
CA ARG A 131 1.17 4.97 21.89
C ARG A 131 1.91 5.93 20.98
N LEU A 132 2.21 5.52 19.74
CA LEU A 132 2.86 6.37 18.74
C LEU A 132 2.06 7.65 18.49
N VAL A 133 0.73 7.55 18.35
CA VAL A 133 -0.16 8.71 18.23
C VAL A 133 0.00 9.66 19.43
N ARG A 134 0.00 9.14 20.66
CA ARG A 134 0.18 9.95 21.88
C ARG A 134 1.55 10.63 21.94
N LEU A 135 2.59 10.07 21.31
CA LEU A 135 3.94 10.62 21.31
C LEU A 135 4.17 11.67 20.22
N LEU A 136 3.24 11.85 19.25
CA LEU A 136 3.43 12.77 18.13
C LEU A 136 3.72 14.22 18.55
N HIS A 137 3.14 14.70 19.65
CA HIS A 137 3.41 16.04 20.17
C HIS A 137 4.89 16.23 20.57
N ARG A 138 5.57 15.18 21.05
CA ARG A 138 7.01 15.21 21.36
C ARG A 138 7.84 14.98 20.11
N VAL A 139 7.38 14.12 19.21
CA VAL A 139 8.00 13.92 17.89
C VAL A 139 8.05 15.21 17.08
N ALA A 140 7.07 16.10 17.23
CA ALA A 140 7.03 17.42 16.57
C ALA A 140 8.27 18.29 16.86
N ALA A 141 8.90 18.11 18.02
CA ALA A 141 10.15 18.80 18.38
C ALA A 141 11.38 18.26 17.63
N HIS A 142 11.23 17.15 16.87
CA HIS A 142 12.31 16.46 16.18
C HIS A 142 11.96 16.26 14.69
N PRO A 143 12.26 17.23 13.80
CA PRO A 143 11.80 17.19 12.40
C PRO A 143 12.22 15.94 11.62
N VAL A 144 13.44 15.42 11.86
CA VAL A 144 13.94 14.20 11.23
C VAL A 144 13.15 12.97 11.69
N LEU A 145 12.83 12.90 12.98
CA LEU A 145 12.00 11.82 13.54
C LEU A 145 10.56 11.91 13.01
N ALA A 146 10.01 13.12 12.93
CA ALA A 146 8.67 13.34 12.37
C ALA A 146 8.57 12.86 10.90
N ALA A 147 9.58 13.16 10.08
CA ALA A 147 9.66 12.67 8.72
C ALA A 147 9.76 11.13 8.67
N HIS A 148 10.62 10.54 9.50
CA HIS A 148 10.76 9.09 9.58
C HIS A 148 9.45 8.41 9.97
N VAL A 149 8.77 8.88 11.03
CA VAL A 149 7.48 8.33 11.49
C VAL A 149 6.43 8.42 10.39
N ARG A 150 6.34 9.56 9.70
CA ARG A 150 5.44 9.73 8.54
C ARG A 150 5.74 8.70 7.45
N ASP A 151 7.00 8.55 7.06
CA ASP A 151 7.39 7.70 5.93
C ASP A 151 7.14 6.22 6.25
N GLU A 152 7.42 5.81 7.48
CA GLU A 152 7.24 4.44 7.93
C GLU A 152 5.78 4.04 8.05
N THR A 153 4.97 4.93 8.63
CA THR A 153 3.52 4.71 8.79
C THR A 153 2.81 4.72 7.45
N ARG A 154 3.21 5.61 6.53
CA ARG A 154 2.76 5.62 5.13
C ARG A 154 3.11 4.33 4.41
N ARG A 155 4.35 3.84 4.52
CA ARG A 155 4.77 2.58 3.90
C ARG A 155 3.91 1.41 4.39
N MET A 156 3.69 1.30 5.70
CA MET A 156 2.90 0.22 6.29
C MET A 156 1.42 0.29 5.91
N ALA A 157 0.80 1.48 5.92
CA ALA A 157 -0.58 1.68 5.48
C ALA A 157 -0.79 1.26 4.02
N ARG A 158 0.18 1.58 3.14
CA ARG A 158 0.13 1.16 1.72
C ARG A 158 0.20 -0.34 1.55
N ARG A 159 1.05 -1.00 2.35
CA ARG A 159 1.13 -2.46 2.37
C ARG A 159 -0.20 -3.08 2.84
N CYS A 160 -0.88 -2.47 3.82
CA CYS A 160 -2.24 -2.87 4.19
C CYS A 160 -3.20 -2.76 3.01
N SER A 161 -3.33 -1.58 2.40
CA SER A 161 -4.22 -1.35 1.25
C SER A 161 -3.96 -2.33 0.11
N HIS A 162 -2.70 -2.54 -0.26
CA HIS A 162 -2.36 -3.49 -1.32
C HIS A 162 -2.73 -4.94 -0.96
N ALA A 163 -2.49 -5.35 0.28
CA ALA A 163 -2.85 -6.69 0.75
C ALA A 163 -4.38 -6.89 0.87
N LEU A 164 -5.14 -5.82 1.15
CA LEU A 164 -6.61 -5.80 1.15
C LEU A 164 -7.22 -5.74 -0.26
N GLY A 165 -6.39 -5.55 -1.29
CA GLY A 165 -6.83 -5.54 -2.68
C GLY A 165 -7.29 -4.17 -3.19
N ASP A 166 -6.95 -3.08 -2.49
CA ASP A 166 -7.16 -1.73 -3.01
C ASP A 166 -6.31 -1.51 -4.27
N THR A 167 -6.95 -1.03 -5.33
CA THR A 167 -6.26 -0.57 -6.53
C THR A 167 -5.79 0.87 -6.34
N GLU A 168 -4.50 1.12 -6.56
CA GLU A 168 -3.89 2.44 -6.41
C GLU A 168 -4.65 3.53 -7.19
N PRO A 169 -5.04 4.65 -6.56
CA PRO A 169 -5.71 5.74 -7.25
C PRO A 169 -4.75 6.39 -8.26
N MET A 170 -5.19 6.49 -9.51
CA MET A 170 -4.42 7.13 -10.58
C MET A 170 -4.90 8.56 -10.78
N VAL A 171 -4.07 9.54 -10.42
CA VAL A 171 -4.42 10.96 -10.57
C VAL A 171 -3.95 11.45 -11.94
N ARG A 172 -4.83 12.11 -12.70
CA ARG A 172 -4.43 12.76 -13.95
C ARG A 172 -3.55 13.97 -13.64
N VAL A 173 -2.44 14.10 -14.35
CA VAL A 173 -1.59 15.29 -14.33
C VAL A 173 -1.59 15.94 -15.72
N SER A 174 -1.40 17.26 -15.77
CA SER A 174 -1.24 17.99 -17.02
C SER A 174 0.07 17.64 -17.75
N GLY A 175 0.14 18.07 -19.00
CA GLY A 175 1.27 17.84 -19.88
C GLY A 175 1.19 16.57 -20.73
N ARG A 176 2.18 16.43 -21.60
CA ARG A 176 2.33 15.36 -22.58
C ARG A 176 3.48 14.44 -22.22
N CYS A 177 3.34 13.18 -22.59
CA CYS A 177 4.42 12.21 -22.45
C CYS A 177 5.60 12.59 -23.36
N GLY A 178 6.81 12.73 -22.81
CA GLY A 178 8.01 13.04 -23.59
C GLY A 178 8.44 11.99 -24.62
N TRP A 179 7.77 10.83 -24.66
CA TRP A 179 8.08 9.74 -25.60
C TRP A 179 7.03 9.56 -26.70
N CYS A 180 5.73 9.58 -26.35
CA CYS A 180 4.64 9.35 -27.32
C CYS A 180 3.74 10.57 -27.53
N ASP A 181 4.06 11.71 -26.92
CA ASP A 181 3.33 12.97 -26.98
C ASP A 181 1.85 12.91 -26.51
N SER A 182 1.42 11.77 -25.94
CA SER A 182 0.05 11.57 -25.48
C SER A 182 -0.24 12.26 -24.13
N VAL A 183 -1.47 12.74 -23.96
CA VAL A 183 -2.04 13.28 -22.70
C VAL A 183 -2.50 12.18 -21.74
N SER A 184 -1.68 11.14 -21.60
CA SER A 184 -1.97 9.94 -20.82
C SER A 184 -1.11 9.83 -19.55
N LEU A 185 -0.54 10.94 -19.07
CA LEU A 185 0.24 10.93 -17.84
C LEU A 185 -0.69 10.74 -16.63
N ARG A 186 -0.29 9.85 -15.73
CA ARG A 186 -0.95 9.58 -14.45
C ARG A 186 0.09 9.57 -13.35
N ALA A 187 -0.18 10.32 -12.28
CA ALA A 187 0.50 10.18 -11.03
C ALA A 187 -0.02 8.95 -10.28
N PHE A 188 0.93 8.21 -9.73
CA PHE A 188 0.76 7.00 -8.95
C PHE A 188 1.31 7.32 -7.55
N PRO A 189 0.46 7.81 -6.63
CA PRO A 189 0.88 8.21 -5.29
C PRO A 189 1.58 7.05 -4.59
N SER A 190 0.97 5.86 -4.62
CA SER A 190 1.47 4.51 -4.30
C SER A 190 2.96 4.26 -4.53
N ARG A 191 3.38 4.69 -5.72
CA ARG A 191 4.72 4.45 -6.26
C ARG A 191 5.64 5.64 -6.13
N GLY A 192 5.10 6.80 -5.75
CA GLY A 192 5.87 8.04 -5.77
C GLY A 192 6.36 8.37 -7.18
N ALA A 193 5.53 8.13 -8.20
CA ALA A 193 5.94 8.17 -9.59
C ALA A 193 4.85 8.68 -10.54
N VAL A 194 5.26 9.09 -11.74
CA VAL A 194 4.37 9.38 -12.87
C VAL A 194 4.63 8.35 -13.96
N LEU A 195 3.57 7.86 -14.61
CA LEU A 195 3.65 6.94 -15.74
C LEU A 195 2.75 7.40 -16.89
N CYS A 196 3.11 7.05 -18.12
CA CYS A 196 2.22 7.18 -19.28
C CYS A 196 1.37 5.91 -19.40
N VAL A 197 0.04 6.03 -19.32
CA VAL A 197 -0.86 4.87 -19.41
C VAL A 197 -1.24 4.48 -20.85
N ASN A 198 -0.67 5.16 -21.86
CA ASN A 198 -0.87 4.77 -23.26
C ASN A 198 -0.20 3.41 -23.52
N PRO A 199 -0.96 2.35 -23.91
CA PRO A 199 -0.39 1.02 -24.11
C PRO A 199 0.64 0.94 -25.24
N GLY A 200 0.59 1.87 -26.20
CA GLY A 200 1.57 1.97 -27.29
C GLY A 200 2.84 2.74 -26.92
N CYS A 201 2.91 3.38 -25.74
CA CYS A 201 4.07 4.18 -25.37
C CYS A 201 5.30 3.30 -25.07
N ARG A 202 6.42 3.61 -25.70
CA ARG A 202 7.74 2.98 -25.48
C ARG A 202 8.78 4.10 -25.41
N CYS A 203 9.77 3.99 -24.52
CA CYS A 203 10.88 4.95 -24.49
C CYS A 203 12.10 4.42 -25.25
N ASP A 204 13.00 5.32 -25.61
CA ASP A 204 14.24 4.97 -26.31
C ASP A 204 15.39 4.60 -25.36
N ALA A 205 15.16 4.67 -24.04
CA ALA A 205 16.17 4.28 -23.06
C ALA A 205 16.48 2.77 -23.18
N PRO A 206 17.75 2.39 -23.44
CA PRO A 206 18.11 1.01 -23.76
C PRO A 206 17.90 0.04 -22.60
N GLU A 207 18.08 0.52 -21.37
CA GLU A 207 17.96 -0.26 -20.13
C GLU A 207 16.55 -0.22 -19.51
N CYS A 208 15.55 0.34 -20.21
CA CYS A 208 14.20 0.45 -19.65
C CYS A 208 13.31 -0.69 -20.16
N ASP A 209 12.80 -1.51 -19.22
CA ASP A 209 11.95 -2.68 -19.51
C ASP A 209 10.70 -2.34 -20.33
N CYS A 210 10.19 -1.10 -20.21
CA CYS A 210 9.03 -0.70 -20.99
C CYS A 210 9.27 -0.75 -22.50
N ARG A 211 10.53 -0.73 -22.97
CA ARG A 211 10.90 -0.83 -24.38
C ARG A 211 10.59 -2.21 -24.96
N THR A 212 10.82 -3.27 -24.18
CA THR A 212 10.79 -4.66 -24.64
C THR A 212 9.59 -5.44 -24.12
N ASP A 213 9.02 -5.05 -23.00
CA ASP A 213 7.95 -5.79 -22.34
C ASP A 213 6.65 -4.94 -22.20
N PRO A 214 5.54 -5.35 -22.86
CA PRO A 214 4.24 -4.70 -22.74
C PRO A 214 3.60 -4.69 -21.34
N ALA A 215 4.12 -5.45 -20.37
CA ALA A 215 3.69 -5.39 -18.98
C ALA A 215 4.26 -4.15 -18.25
N TYR A 216 5.39 -3.61 -18.71
CA TYR A 216 6.06 -2.48 -18.08
C TYR A 216 5.73 -1.16 -18.76
N ARG A 217 5.73 -0.08 -17.97
CA ARG A 217 5.54 1.28 -18.45
C ARG A 217 6.71 2.13 -17.96
N HIS A 218 7.14 3.10 -18.77
CA HIS A 218 8.19 4.02 -18.36
C HIS A 218 7.75 4.76 -17.10
N LEU A 219 8.63 4.78 -16.11
CA LEU A 219 8.38 5.34 -14.80
C LEU A 219 9.27 6.56 -14.61
N TRP A 220 8.64 7.72 -14.38
CA TRP A 220 9.34 8.93 -13.97
C TRP A 220 9.35 9.01 -12.45
N GLU A 221 10.52 8.76 -11.88
CA GLU A 221 10.79 8.98 -10.45
C GLU A 221 10.91 10.48 -10.15
N ARG A 222 10.88 10.82 -8.86
CA ARG A 222 10.92 12.22 -8.36
C ARG A 222 11.99 13.08 -9.01
N ALA A 223 13.19 12.54 -9.22
CA ALA A 223 14.31 13.25 -9.82
C ALA A 223 14.06 13.67 -11.29
N ALA A 224 13.13 13.00 -11.99
CA ALA A 224 12.83 13.22 -13.39
C ALA A 224 11.60 14.11 -13.63
N TRP A 225 10.83 14.47 -12.58
CA TRP A 225 9.57 15.21 -12.74
C TRP A 225 9.75 16.62 -13.29
N ALA A 226 10.80 17.33 -12.88
CA ALA A 226 11.08 18.67 -13.40
C ALA A 226 11.29 18.64 -14.92
N ARG A 227 12.09 17.67 -15.40
CA ARG A 227 12.30 17.45 -16.83
C ARG A 227 11.01 17.03 -17.54
N LEU A 228 10.21 16.15 -16.93
CA LEU A 228 8.93 15.74 -17.50
C LEU A 228 7.97 16.93 -17.67
N ALA A 229 7.84 17.78 -16.65
CA ALA A 229 7.00 18.97 -16.70
C ALA A 229 7.45 19.93 -17.80
N GLU A 230 8.77 20.18 -17.88
CA GLU A 230 9.37 21.05 -18.89
C GLU A 230 9.15 20.54 -20.32
N HIS A 231 9.42 19.26 -20.59
CA HIS A 231 9.27 18.68 -21.92
C HIS A 231 7.80 18.54 -22.34
N GLY A 232 6.93 18.19 -21.39
CA GLY A 232 5.52 17.91 -21.65
C GLY A 232 4.60 19.12 -21.60
N GLY A 233 5.10 20.30 -21.22
CA GLY A 233 4.26 21.47 -20.92
C GLY A 233 3.31 21.24 -19.74
N GLY A 234 3.73 20.45 -18.75
CA GLY A 234 2.99 20.19 -17.52
C GLY A 234 3.45 21.07 -16.36
N ASP A 235 2.72 21.02 -15.25
CA ASP A 235 3.08 21.75 -14.02
C ASP A 235 3.77 20.82 -13.00
N LEU A 236 5.01 21.16 -12.62
CA LEU A 236 5.75 20.43 -11.58
C LEU A 236 5.04 20.47 -10.21
N ARG A 237 4.36 21.58 -9.90
CA ARG A 237 3.61 21.69 -8.64
C ARG A 237 2.44 20.73 -8.64
N GLU A 238 1.65 20.71 -9.71
CA GLU A 238 0.57 19.75 -9.90
C GLU A 238 1.08 18.30 -9.81
N ILE A 239 2.19 17.95 -10.47
CA ILE A 239 2.77 16.61 -10.37
C ILE A 239 3.16 16.29 -8.92
N THR A 240 3.79 17.23 -8.23
CA THR A 240 4.22 17.05 -6.84
C THR A 240 3.02 16.86 -5.91
N GLU A 241 1.95 17.62 -6.13
CA GLU A 241 0.69 17.55 -5.36
C GLU A 241 -0.10 16.28 -5.69
N ALA A 242 -0.16 15.87 -6.96
CA ALA A 242 -0.84 14.66 -7.41
C ALA A 242 -0.14 13.38 -6.91
N VAL A 243 1.17 13.42 -6.71
CA VAL A 243 1.94 12.33 -6.08
C VAL A 243 2.02 12.49 -4.55
N ALA A 244 1.65 13.65 -4.02
CA ALA A 244 1.50 13.86 -2.58
C ALA A 244 0.28 13.07 -2.10
N ASP A 245 0.55 11.85 -1.67
CA ASP A 245 -0.46 10.95 -1.13
C ASP A 245 -1.03 11.51 0.17
N ARG A 246 -2.33 11.77 0.14
CA ARG A 246 -3.14 12.03 1.33
C ARG A 246 -4.05 10.83 1.52
N PRO A 247 -4.20 10.31 2.73
CA PRO A 247 -5.17 9.26 2.97
C PRO A 247 -6.57 9.75 2.57
N ASP A 248 -7.31 8.89 1.88
CA ASP A 248 -8.72 9.14 1.56
C ASP A 248 -9.49 9.32 2.88
N GLY A 249 -10.04 10.52 3.07
CA GLY A 249 -10.69 10.91 4.33
C GLY A 249 -10.42 12.34 4.80
N ALA A 250 -9.46 13.07 4.20
CA ALA A 250 -9.23 14.49 4.49
C ALA A 250 -10.20 15.46 3.79
N ALA A 251 -11.46 15.04 3.59
CA ALA A 251 -12.51 15.88 3.02
C ALA A 251 -13.83 15.70 3.78
N ARG A 252 -13.89 16.25 5.00
CA ARG A 252 -14.87 17.27 5.45
C ARG A 252 -14.76 17.45 6.96
#